data_AF-A0A365U3L6-F1
#
_entry.id   AF-A0A365U3L6-F1
#
_cell.length_a   1.000
_cell.length_b   1.000
_cell.length_c   1.000
_cell.angle_alpha   90.00
_cell.angle_beta   90.00
_cell.angle_gamma   90.00
#
_symmetry.space_group_name_H-M   'P 1'
#
loop_
_entity.id
_entity.type
_entity.pdbx_description
1 polymer ?
#
loop_
_entity_poly.entity_id
_entity_poly.type
_entity_poly.pdbx_seq_one_letter_code
_entity_poly.pdbx_strand_id
1 'polypeptide(L)'
;MFERISAPPLPSPMCRTAAAVSSQLLSRPRIVPGACMGSRPLRETCGAGNTTGPAITTADAPMTPRIIITRPDPAGSAFADQVRKSLGQSQPILHSPLMRIVQDGTLPDLSEIRALIVTSGNGLAALAAGTSRRDIPCFAVGDSTAASAREAGFRVISAAGDADALVSMILQNGCAGPFLHVRGEHAAGDVAARLSCAGRETREAVLYCQVPMAPSAELRGLLEGRSPVVIPFFSPRSVQLFFEIRPIRAPVVGIAISPRAAAAIPEEHVRLIMVAERPDAEAMLASLPGAIAAAKQLEGGNGAK
;
A
#
# COMPACT_ATOMS: atom_id res chain seq x y z
N MET A 1 -38.88 14.77 61.13
CA MET A 1 -38.58 15.73 60.06
C MET A 1 -37.07 15.88 60.02
N PHE A 2 -36.38 15.05 59.23
CA PHE A 2 -34.92 15.04 59.09
C PHE A 2 -34.63 14.99 57.59
N GLU A 3 -34.17 16.11 57.04
CA GLU A 3 -33.74 16.26 55.65
C GLU A 3 -32.41 15.55 55.42
N ARG A 4 -32.32 14.76 54.35
CA ARG A 4 -31.07 14.19 53.84
C ARG A 4 -30.47 15.15 52.83
N ILE A 5 -29.26 15.62 53.10
CA ILE A 5 -28.41 16.39 52.17
C ILE A 5 -27.86 15.42 51.12
N SER A 6 -28.11 15.71 49.84
CA SER A 6 -27.59 14.96 48.69
C SER A 6 -26.27 15.56 48.21
N ALA A 7 -25.25 14.73 47.99
CA ALA A 7 -23.94 15.14 47.50
C ALA A 7 -23.96 15.41 45.96
N PRO A 8 -23.14 16.33 45.44
CA PRO A 8 -23.11 16.65 44.01
C PRO A 8 -22.34 15.58 43.18
N PRO A 9 -22.64 15.45 41.88
CA PRO A 9 -22.00 14.46 41.01
C PRO A 9 -20.58 14.88 40.60
N LEU A 10 -19.72 13.88 40.43
CA LEU A 10 -18.33 14.02 39.96
C LEU A 10 -18.26 14.40 38.47
N PRO A 11 -17.26 15.19 38.03
CA PRO A 11 -17.11 15.59 36.63
C PRO A 11 -16.52 14.49 35.74
N SER A 12 -17.01 14.41 34.50
CA SER A 12 -16.57 13.51 33.43
C SER A 12 -15.13 13.81 32.95
N PRO A 13 -14.38 12.81 32.44
CA PRO A 13 -12.99 12.97 32.05
C PRO A 13 -12.83 13.77 30.76
N MET A 14 -12.09 14.89 30.84
CA MET A 14 -11.65 15.71 29.72
C MET A 14 -10.67 14.94 28.81
N CYS A 15 -10.93 14.99 27.50
CA CYS A 15 -10.04 14.56 26.44
C CYS A 15 -8.78 15.47 26.43
N ARG A 16 -7.62 14.89 26.76
CA ARG A 16 -6.34 15.62 26.81
C ARG A 16 -5.78 15.78 25.39
N THR A 17 -5.62 17.02 24.97
CA THR A 17 -4.90 17.43 23.76
C THR A 17 -3.40 17.21 23.96
N ALA A 18 -2.74 16.44 23.08
CA ALA A 18 -1.29 16.35 23.05
C ALA A 18 -0.73 17.41 22.08
N ALA A 19 0.15 18.24 22.62
CA ALA A 19 0.78 19.38 21.98
C ALA A 19 1.88 18.97 20.99
N ALA A 20 2.14 19.88 20.05
CA ALA A 20 3.21 19.84 19.07
C ALA A 20 4.60 19.73 19.71
N VAL A 21 5.50 18.98 19.08
CA VAL A 21 6.94 19.04 19.35
C VAL A 21 7.68 19.29 18.04
N SER A 22 8.30 20.46 18.01
CA SER A 22 9.26 20.98 17.04
C SER A 22 10.60 20.27 17.17
N SER A 23 11.27 19.97 16.05
CA SER A 23 12.71 19.75 16.02
C SER A 23 13.24 19.92 14.59
N GLN A 24 13.71 21.13 14.30
CA GLN A 24 14.77 21.33 13.31
C GLN A 24 16.10 20.91 13.92
N LEU A 25 16.95 20.24 13.13
CA LEU A 25 18.37 20.54 12.87
C LEU A 25 19.21 19.27 12.60
N LEU A 26 19.89 19.31 11.43
CA LEU A 26 21.23 18.77 11.12
C LEU A 26 21.32 17.23 11.04
N SER A 27 21.86 16.60 9.98
CA SER A 27 23.05 16.94 9.21
C SER A 27 23.07 16.18 7.88
N ARG A 28 23.59 16.82 6.83
CA ARG A 28 23.93 16.21 5.53
C ARG A 28 25.19 15.35 5.64
N PRO A 29 25.28 14.16 5.03
CA PRO A 29 26.58 13.57 4.71
C PRO A 29 27.14 14.15 3.40
N ARG A 30 28.39 14.62 3.49
CA ARG A 30 29.26 15.04 2.39
C ARG A 30 29.60 13.87 1.47
N ILE A 31 29.56 14.11 0.16
CA ILE A 31 30.26 13.31 -0.86
C ILE A 31 31.71 13.83 -0.92
N VAL A 32 32.68 12.94 -0.81
CA VAL A 32 34.11 13.23 -1.03
C VAL A 32 34.56 12.50 -2.30
N PRO A 33 34.97 13.20 -3.37
CA PRO A 33 35.67 12.56 -4.49
C PRO A 33 37.18 12.58 -4.25
N GLY A 34 37.77 11.41 -4.05
CA GLY A 34 39.22 11.21 -4.14
C GLY A 34 39.61 10.85 -5.57
N ALA A 35 40.20 11.80 -6.28
CA ALA A 35 40.91 11.55 -7.54
C ALA A 35 42.41 11.79 -7.29
N CYS A 36 43.25 10.79 -7.57
CA CYS A 36 44.66 11.01 -7.88
C CYS A 36 45.10 10.06 -8.99
N MET A 37 45.73 10.66 -10.00
CA MET A 37 46.31 10.06 -11.20
C MET A 37 47.72 9.53 -10.98
N GLY A 38 48.14 8.66 -11.93
CA GLY A 38 49.53 8.46 -12.34
C GLY A 38 50.01 7.02 -12.13
N SER A 39 50.79 6.37 -13.00
CA SER A 39 51.32 6.68 -14.33
C SER A 39 52.22 5.51 -14.78
N ARG A 40 52.01 5.00 -16.01
CA ARG A 40 53.05 4.55 -16.99
C ARG A 40 53.88 3.26 -16.72
N PRO A 41 54.55 2.69 -17.75
CA PRO A 41 54.24 1.34 -18.28
C PRO A 41 55.44 0.36 -18.25
N LEU A 42 55.30 -0.86 -18.81
CA LEU A 42 56.21 -1.47 -19.82
C LEU A 42 55.96 -2.98 -20.06
N ARG A 43 55.98 -3.32 -21.36
CA ARG A 43 56.54 -4.49 -22.07
C ARG A 43 55.91 -5.90 -21.97
N GLU A 44 55.38 -6.27 -23.15
CA GLU A 44 55.41 -7.55 -23.87
C GLU A 44 56.31 -8.68 -23.34
N THR A 45 55.74 -9.89 -23.30
CA THR A 45 56.35 -11.09 -23.91
C THR A 45 55.28 -12.04 -24.43
N CYS A 46 55.54 -12.55 -25.64
CA CYS A 46 54.82 -13.59 -26.37
C CYS A 46 55.05 -14.97 -25.73
N GLY A 47 54.05 -15.87 -25.74
CA GLY A 47 54.23 -17.25 -25.29
C GLY A 47 53.01 -18.15 -25.49
N ALA A 48 53.03 -18.89 -26.60
CA ALA A 48 52.37 -20.16 -26.93
C ALA A 48 51.19 -20.70 -26.10
N GLY A 49 50.05 -20.87 -26.78
CA GLY A 49 49.33 -22.14 -26.93
C GLY A 49 48.84 -22.87 -25.67
N ASN A 50 47.53 -22.80 -25.43
CA ASN A 50 46.75 -23.99 -25.06
C ASN A 50 45.30 -23.82 -25.52
N THR A 51 44.87 -24.74 -26.39
CA THR A 51 43.48 -24.97 -26.78
C THR A 51 42.71 -25.49 -25.58
N THR A 52 42.02 -24.59 -24.89
CA THR A 52 40.80 -24.90 -24.14
C THR A 52 39.71 -24.07 -24.77
N GLY A 53 38.71 -24.74 -25.36
CA GLY A 53 37.56 -24.09 -25.97
C GLY A 53 36.92 -23.09 -25.00
N PRO A 54 36.21 -22.06 -25.49
CA PRO A 54 35.65 -21.06 -24.62
C PRO A 54 34.70 -21.77 -23.65
N ALA A 55 35.04 -21.73 -22.36
CA ALA A 55 34.05 -21.82 -21.33
C ALA A 55 33.03 -20.75 -21.70
N ILE A 56 31.84 -21.17 -22.11
CA ILE A 56 30.71 -20.28 -22.28
C ILE A 56 30.41 -19.80 -20.86
N THR A 57 31.09 -18.74 -20.44
CA THR A 57 30.54 -17.83 -19.47
C THR A 57 29.26 -17.35 -20.12
N THR A 58 28.14 -17.98 -19.77
CA THR A 58 26.84 -17.35 -19.94
C THR A 58 26.93 -16.07 -19.12
N ALA A 59 27.37 -15.00 -19.77
CA ALA A 59 27.11 -13.66 -19.32
C ALA A 59 25.60 -13.64 -19.10
N ASP A 60 25.21 -13.57 -17.83
CA ASP A 60 23.82 -13.55 -17.39
C ASP A 60 23.16 -12.43 -18.19
N ALA A 61 22.30 -12.80 -19.14
CA ALA A 61 21.55 -11.81 -19.91
C ALA A 61 20.84 -10.93 -18.88
N PRO A 62 20.84 -9.59 -19.00
CA PRO A 62 20.29 -8.72 -17.96
C PRO A 62 18.86 -9.15 -17.66
N MET A 63 18.68 -9.83 -16.53
CA MET A 63 17.43 -10.46 -16.16
C MET A 63 16.50 -9.32 -15.80
N THR A 64 15.40 -9.18 -16.55
CA THR A 64 14.45 -8.13 -16.22
C THR A 64 13.83 -8.46 -14.85
N PRO A 65 13.97 -7.58 -13.83
CA PRO A 65 13.47 -7.86 -12.50
C PRO A 65 11.98 -8.19 -12.53
N ARG A 66 11.59 -9.25 -11.80
CA ARG A 66 10.21 -9.71 -11.78
C ARG A 66 9.38 -8.85 -10.83
N ILE A 67 8.21 -8.42 -11.29
CA ILE A 67 7.25 -7.66 -10.49
C ILE A 67 6.33 -8.64 -9.78
N ILE A 68 6.23 -8.58 -8.46
CA ILE A 68 5.39 -9.46 -7.64
C ILE A 68 4.17 -8.67 -7.16
N ILE A 69 2.98 -9.04 -7.62
CA ILE A 69 1.72 -8.40 -7.24
C ILE A 69 1.04 -9.28 -6.19
N THR A 70 1.01 -8.81 -4.94
CA THR A 70 0.42 -9.51 -3.78
C THR A 70 -1.00 -9.04 -3.43
N ARG A 71 -1.52 -8.08 -4.21
CA ARG A 71 -2.85 -7.49 -4.02
C ARG A 71 -3.94 -8.53 -4.29
N PRO A 72 -5.00 -8.61 -3.47
CA PRO A 72 -6.13 -9.52 -3.71
C PRO A 72 -6.87 -9.21 -5.00
N ASP A 73 -7.44 -10.24 -5.60
CA ASP A 73 -8.37 -10.11 -6.71
C ASP A 73 -9.70 -9.46 -6.31
N PRO A 74 -10.39 -8.80 -7.25
CA PRO A 74 -10.01 -8.62 -8.67
C PRO A 74 -8.98 -7.51 -8.92
N ALA A 75 -8.67 -6.69 -7.91
CA ALA A 75 -7.83 -5.52 -8.07
C ALA A 75 -6.35 -5.83 -8.35
N GLY A 76 -5.86 -6.99 -7.89
CA GLY A 76 -4.53 -7.52 -8.23
C GLY A 76 -4.40 -7.84 -9.71
N SER A 77 -5.34 -8.63 -10.25
CA SER A 77 -5.39 -8.94 -11.69
C SER A 77 -5.52 -7.69 -12.56
N ALA A 78 -6.41 -6.76 -12.20
CA ALA A 78 -6.57 -5.50 -12.94
C ALA A 78 -5.28 -4.67 -12.96
N PHE A 79 -4.55 -4.63 -11.83
CA PHE A 79 -3.26 -3.95 -11.76
C PHE A 79 -2.20 -4.66 -12.63
N ALA A 80 -2.16 -6.00 -12.63
CA ALA A 80 -1.27 -6.76 -13.50
C ALA A 80 -1.49 -6.42 -14.99
N ASP A 81 -2.75 -6.25 -15.41
CA ASP A 81 -3.07 -5.85 -16.77
C ASP A 81 -2.66 -4.41 -17.08
N GLN A 82 -2.77 -3.49 -16.12
CA GLN A 82 -2.25 -2.12 -16.25
C GLN A 82 -0.72 -2.14 -16.42
N VAL A 83 -0.02 -2.98 -15.66
CA VAL A 83 1.43 -3.16 -15.78
C VAL A 83 1.80 -3.67 -17.18
N ARG A 84 1.12 -4.71 -17.68
CA ARG A 84 1.36 -5.24 -19.04
C ARG A 84 1.11 -4.20 -20.13
N LYS A 85 0.06 -3.39 -19.98
CA LYS A 85 -0.26 -2.30 -20.92
C LYS A 85 0.79 -1.20 -20.91
N SER A 86 1.34 -0.87 -19.74
CA SER A 86 2.29 0.24 -19.56
C SER A 86 3.74 -0.14 -19.86
N LEU A 87 4.19 -1.32 -19.44
CA LEU A 87 5.59 -1.76 -19.53
C LEU A 87 5.85 -2.79 -20.63
N GLY A 88 4.79 -3.29 -21.27
CA GLY A 88 4.84 -4.30 -22.31
C GLY A 88 4.67 -5.74 -21.79
N GLN A 89 4.27 -6.63 -22.69
CA GLN A 89 3.97 -8.04 -22.38
C GLN A 89 5.19 -8.88 -21.98
N SER A 90 6.40 -8.40 -22.33
CA SER A 90 7.66 -9.06 -21.98
C SER A 90 8.10 -8.80 -20.55
N GLN A 91 7.51 -7.82 -19.84
CA GLN A 91 7.85 -7.56 -18.45
C GLN A 91 7.39 -8.74 -17.57
N PRO A 92 8.31 -9.46 -16.90
CA PRO A 92 7.93 -10.57 -16.05
C PRO A 92 7.11 -10.09 -14.84
N ILE A 93 5.92 -10.66 -14.70
CA ILE A 93 4.99 -10.40 -13.59
C ILE A 93 4.64 -11.74 -12.96
N LEU A 94 4.74 -11.81 -11.63
CA LEU A 94 4.12 -12.85 -10.82
C LEU A 94 2.91 -12.25 -10.09
N HIS A 95 1.72 -12.71 -10.43
CA HIS A 95 0.52 -12.43 -9.65
C HIS A 95 0.36 -13.51 -8.57
N SER A 96 0.59 -13.15 -7.31
CA SER A 96 0.53 -14.07 -6.16
C SER A 96 -0.12 -13.39 -4.95
N PRO A 97 -1.47 -13.30 -4.93
CA PRO A 97 -2.20 -12.73 -3.82
C PRO A 97 -1.87 -13.40 -2.48
N LEU A 98 -1.61 -12.60 -1.44
CA LEU A 98 -1.33 -13.11 -0.09
C LEU A 98 -2.53 -13.01 0.85
N MET A 99 -3.66 -12.55 0.34
CA MET A 99 -4.93 -12.53 1.04
C MET A 99 -6.06 -12.59 0.02
N ARG A 100 -7.25 -12.94 0.49
CA ARG A 100 -8.51 -12.80 -0.25
C ARG A 100 -9.49 -11.94 0.54
N ILE A 101 -10.37 -11.27 -0.19
CA ILE A 101 -11.47 -10.52 0.39
C ILE A 101 -12.66 -11.47 0.55
N VAL A 102 -13.19 -11.57 1.76
CA VAL A 102 -14.37 -12.37 2.05
C VAL A 102 -15.45 -11.43 2.52
N GLN A 103 -16.61 -11.45 1.85
CA GLN A 103 -17.78 -10.76 2.35
C GLN A 103 -18.26 -11.50 3.59
N ASP A 104 -18.14 -10.82 4.73
CA ASP A 104 -18.37 -11.37 6.04
C ASP A 104 -18.92 -10.23 6.89
N GLY A 105 -20.23 -10.27 7.08
CA GLY A 105 -20.99 -9.20 7.71
C GLY A 105 -22.40 -9.05 7.17
N THR A 106 -23.24 -8.37 7.93
CA THR A 106 -24.63 -8.08 7.55
C THR A 106 -24.82 -6.58 7.47
N LEU A 107 -25.40 -6.12 6.36
CA LEU A 107 -25.77 -4.73 6.21
C LEU A 107 -26.95 -4.41 7.15
N PRO A 108 -26.85 -3.39 8.01
CA PRO A 108 -27.95 -3.00 8.87
C PRO A 108 -29.07 -2.37 8.05
N ASP A 109 -30.23 -2.17 8.67
CA ASP A 109 -31.31 -1.41 8.07
C ASP A 109 -30.82 0.01 7.71
N LEU A 110 -31.07 0.40 6.47
CA LEU A 110 -30.67 1.68 5.91
C LEU A 110 -31.77 2.75 6.00
N SER A 111 -32.93 2.43 6.58
CA SER A 111 -34.10 3.33 6.60
C SER A 111 -33.81 4.67 7.31
N GLU A 112 -32.99 4.65 8.36
CA GLU A 112 -32.60 5.86 9.11
C GLU A 112 -31.33 6.54 8.58
N ILE A 113 -30.60 5.88 7.67
CA ILE A 113 -29.29 6.34 7.22
C ILE A 113 -29.44 7.46 6.19
N ARG A 114 -28.83 8.62 6.47
CA ARG A 114 -28.85 9.80 5.60
C ARG A 114 -27.72 9.84 4.59
N ALA A 115 -26.58 9.23 4.91
CA ALA A 115 -25.47 9.11 4.01
C ALA A 115 -24.59 7.89 4.32
N LEU A 116 -24.05 7.29 3.27
CA LEU A 116 -23.12 6.18 3.34
C LEU A 116 -21.69 6.71 3.23
N ILE A 117 -20.75 6.09 3.94
CA ILE A 117 -19.33 6.39 3.85
C ILE A 117 -18.62 5.13 3.36
N VAL A 118 -17.88 5.24 2.26
CA VAL A 118 -17.10 4.15 1.67
C VAL A 118 -15.63 4.57 1.56
N THR A 119 -14.76 3.87 2.29
CA THR A 119 -13.33 4.19 2.36
C THR A 119 -12.46 3.22 1.57
N SER A 120 -13.05 2.25 0.88
CA SER A 120 -12.34 1.35 -0.03
C SER A 120 -13.27 0.79 -1.10
N GLY A 121 -12.69 0.40 -2.24
CA GLY A 121 -13.41 -0.32 -3.29
C GLY A 121 -14.03 -1.64 -2.81
N ASN A 122 -13.39 -2.32 -1.84
CA ASN A 122 -13.95 -3.54 -1.24
C ASN A 122 -15.20 -3.25 -0.41
N GLY A 123 -15.19 -2.14 0.36
CA GLY A 123 -16.37 -1.71 1.11
C GLY A 123 -17.53 -1.32 0.18
N LEU A 124 -17.21 -0.62 -0.91
CA LEU A 124 -18.18 -0.32 -1.95
C LEU A 124 -18.77 -1.59 -2.60
N ALA A 125 -17.92 -2.57 -2.95
CA ALA A 125 -18.38 -3.83 -3.55
C ALA A 125 -19.29 -4.62 -2.60
N ALA A 126 -18.93 -4.70 -1.32
CA ALA A 126 -19.75 -5.35 -0.30
C ALA A 126 -21.10 -4.63 -0.09
N LEU A 127 -21.09 -3.29 -0.06
CA LEU A 127 -22.30 -2.47 0.01
C LEU A 127 -23.20 -2.70 -1.22
N ALA A 128 -22.63 -2.66 -2.42
CA ALA A 128 -23.39 -2.83 -3.67
C ALA A 128 -24.03 -4.23 -3.78
N ALA A 129 -23.39 -5.25 -3.23
CA ALA A 129 -23.93 -6.60 -3.13
C ALA A 129 -25.01 -6.72 -2.04
N GLY A 130 -24.86 -5.98 -0.93
CA GLY A 130 -25.78 -6.02 0.21
C GLY A 130 -27.06 -5.20 0.06
N THR A 131 -27.15 -4.28 -0.92
CA THR A 131 -28.37 -3.49 -1.14
C THR A 131 -28.54 -3.05 -2.59
N SER A 132 -29.80 -2.97 -3.04
CA SER A 132 -30.19 -2.34 -4.30
C SER A 132 -30.45 -0.83 -4.18
N ARG A 133 -30.45 -0.25 -2.97
CA ARG A 133 -30.68 1.18 -2.77
C ARG A 133 -29.56 2.03 -3.36
N ARG A 134 -29.94 3.06 -4.11
CA ARG A 134 -29.05 4.05 -4.76
C ARG A 134 -29.46 5.49 -4.51
N ASP A 135 -30.52 5.68 -3.74
CA ASP A 135 -31.09 6.98 -3.35
C ASP A 135 -30.31 7.66 -2.21
N ILE A 136 -29.57 6.88 -1.41
CA ILE A 136 -28.72 7.40 -0.33
C ILE A 136 -27.43 7.97 -0.91
N PRO A 137 -27.07 9.24 -0.60
CA PRO A 137 -25.78 9.79 -1.00
C PRO A 137 -24.62 9.07 -0.32
N CYS A 138 -23.52 8.94 -1.04
CA CYS A 138 -22.28 8.34 -0.58
C CYS A 138 -21.16 9.40 -0.47
N PHE A 139 -20.32 9.26 0.54
CA PHE A 139 -19.03 9.94 0.61
C PHE A 139 -17.92 8.91 0.40
N ALA A 140 -16.99 9.22 -0.50
CA ALA A 140 -15.85 8.37 -0.82
C ALA A 140 -14.54 9.07 -0.44
N VAL A 141 -13.57 8.29 0.03
CA VAL A 141 -12.26 8.80 0.46
C VAL A 141 -11.47 9.42 -0.71
N GLY A 142 -11.52 8.81 -1.90
CA GLY A 142 -10.76 9.26 -3.05
C GLY A 142 -11.44 8.97 -4.38
N ASP A 143 -10.91 9.57 -5.44
CA ASP A 143 -11.56 9.64 -6.75
C ASP A 143 -11.77 8.29 -7.40
N SER A 144 -10.83 7.35 -7.20
CA SER A 144 -11.00 5.98 -7.69
C SER A 144 -12.20 5.27 -7.05
N THR A 145 -12.39 5.43 -5.74
CA THR A 145 -13.56 4.84 -5.05
C THR A 145 -14.85 5.54 -5.48
N ALA A 146 -14.81 6.86 -5.67
CA ALA A 146 -15.94 7.63 -6.17
C ALA A 146 -16.31 7.23 -7.61
N ALA A 147 -15.34 7.02 -8.50
CA ALA A 147 -15.58 6.56 -9.87
C ALA A 147 -16.30 5.21 -9.88
N SER A 148 -15.78 4.22 -9.16
CA SER A 148 -16.44 2.91 -9.04
C SER A 148 -17.83 3.00 -8.39
N ALA A 149 -18.03 3.92 -7.44
CA ALA A 149 -19.34 4.13 -6.82
C ALA A 149 -20.35 4.69 -7.81
N ARG A 150 -19.94 5.61 -8.70
CA ARG A 150 -20.78 6.12 -9.79
C ARG A 150 -21.12 5.02 -10.79
N GLU A 151 -20.15 4.19 -11.17
CA GLU A 151 -20.36 3.03 -12.04
C GLU A 151 -21.37 2.03 -11.44
N ALA A 152 -21.33 1.86 -10.11
CA ALA A 152 -22.29 1.05 -9.37
C ALA A 152 -23.65 1.74 -9.16
N GLY A 153 -23.84 2.96 -9.67
CA GLY A 153 -25.10 3.72 -9.64
C GLY A 153 -25.31 4.59 -8.39
N PHE A 154 -24.32 4.72 -7.51
CA PHE A 154 -24.44 5.58 -6.32
C PHE A 154 -24.19 7.05 -6.66
N ARG A 155 -24.98 7.94 -6.05
CA ARG A 155 -24.65 9.37 -5.99
C ARG A 155 -23.54 9.58 -4.97
N VAL A 156 -22.35 9.98 -5.41
CA VAL A 156 -21.16 10.03 -4.55
C VAL A 156 -20.37 11.34 -4.66
N ILE A 157 -19.88 11.81 -3.52
CA ILE A 157 -18.96 12.94 -3.38
C ILE A 157 -17.60 12.38 -2.95
N SER A 158 -16.53 12.77 -3.66
CA SER A 158 -15.15 12.38 -3.35
C SER A 158 -14.51 13.42 -2.45
N ALA A 159 -13.76 12.98 -1.44
CA ALA A 159 -12.88 13.84 -0.67
C ALA A 159 -11.53 14.12 -1.36
N ALA A 160 -11.25 13.42 -2.48
CA ALA A 160 -10.00 13.52 -3.24
C ALA A 160 -8.73 13.40 -2.37
N GLY A 161 -8.77 12.56 -1.33
CA GLY A 161 -7.69 12.48 -0.35
C GLY A 161 -7.73 11.21 0.48
N ASP A 162 -7.49 11.37 1.79
CA ASP A 162 -7.44 10.31 2.77
C ASP A 162 -8.59 10.41 3.79
N ALA A 163 -8.49 9.65 4.89
CA ALA A 163 -9.47 9.69 5.96
C ALA A 163 -9.61 11.09 6.60
N ASP A 164 -8.55 11.89 6.65
CA ASP A 164 -8.59 13.24 7.22
C ASP A 164 -9.33 14.21 6.31
N ALA A 165 -9.06 14.14 5.00
CA ALA A 165 -9.79 14.89 3.99
C ALA A 165 -11.29 14.54 4.00
N LEU A 166 -11.62 13.24 4.10
CA LEU A 166 -13.00 12.75 4.16
C LEU A 166 -13.75 13.25 5.38
N VAL A 167 -13.16 13.15 6.58
CA VAL A 167 -13.78 13.66 7.81
C VAL A 167 -14.00 15.17 7.72
N SER A 168 -13.00 15.92 7.27
CA SER A 168 -13.08 17.38 7.12
C SER A 168 -14.18 17.79 6.15
N MET A 169 -14.27 17.13 5.00
CA MET A 169 -15.31 17.37 4.00
C MET A 169 -16.71 17.10 4.56
N ILE A 170 -16.93 15.98 5.26
CA ILE A 170 -18.24 15.64 5.83
C ILE A 170 -18.68 16.68 6.87
N LEU A 171 -17.75 17.15 7.72
CA LEU A 171 -18.05 18.17 8.72
C LEU A 171 -18.43 19.51 8.10
N GLN A 172 -17.83 19.87 6.97
CA GLN A 172 -18.12 21.11 6.23
C GLN A 172 -19.37 21.03 5.36
N ASN A 173 -19.77 19.83 4.91
CA ASN A 173 -20.90 19.64 4.00
C ASN A 173 -22.27 19.92 4.64
N GLY A 174 -22.34 20.01 5.97
CA GLY A 174 -23.58 20.33 6.71
C GLY A 174 -24.56 19.16 6.85
N CYS A 175 -24.23 17.97 6.32
CA CYS A 175 -25.02 16.76 6.56
C CYS A 175 -24.93 16.36 8.05
N ALA A 176 -26.08 16.19 8.71
CA ALA A 176 -26.14 15.90 10.15
C ALA A 176 -26.01 14.40 10.50
N GLY A 177 -26.15 13.51 9.51
CA GLY A 177 -26.30 12.07 9.74
C GLY A 177 -27.75 11.67 10.05
N PRO A 178 -28.01 10.43 10.50
CA PRO A 178 -27.02 9.40 10.81
C PRO A 178 -26.24 8.92 9.58
N PHE A 179 -24.95 8.70 9.75
CA PHE A 179 -24.05 8.14 8.74
C PHE A 179 -23.86 6.64 8.97
N LEU A 180 -23.61 5.90 7.90
CA LEU A 180 -23.12 4.52 7.99
C LEU A 180 -21.77 4.40 7.28
N HIS A 181 -20.72 4.10 8.03
CA HIS A 181 -19.40 3.77 7.49
C HIS A 181 -19.32 2.28 7.18
N VAL A 182 -19.31 1.97 5.89
CA VAL A 182 -19.06 0.62 5.38
C VAL A 182 -17.56 0.39 5.32
N ARG A 183 -17.09 -0.61 6.07
CA ARG A 183 -15.67 -0.93 6.16
C ARG A 183 -15.41 -2.43 6.19
N GLY A 184 -14.15 -2.78 6.02
CA GLY A 184 -13.70 -4.14 6.34
C GLY A 184 -13.33 -4.23 7.81
N GLU A 185 -13.15 -5.43 8.34
CA GLU A 185 -12.77 -5.70 9.75
C GLU A 185 -11.55 -4.86 10.18
N HIS A 186 -10.59 -4.72 9.26
CA HIS A 186 -9.43 -3.86 9.40
C HIS A 186 -9.67 -2.57 8.60
N ALA A 187 -9.70 -1.43 9.29
CA ALA A 187 -9.82 -0.11 8.66
C ALA A 187 -8.78 0.87 9.21
N ALA A 188 -8.56 1.94 8.47
CA ALA A 188 -7.61 3.00 8.80
C ALA A 188 -8.35 4.31 9.04
N GLY A 189 -7.86 5.12 10.00
CA GLY A 189 -8.25 6.52 10.15
C GLY A 189 -9.48 6.79 11.01
N ASP A 190 -10.04 5.75 11.66
CA ASP A 190 -11.10 5.83 12.68
C ASP A 190 -12.26 6.77 12.31
N VAL A 191 -12.66 6.76 11.04
CA VAL A 191 -13.59 7.74 10.44
C VAL A 191 -14.90 7.86 11.23
N ALA A 192 -15.53 6.72 11.55
CA ALA A 192 -16.80 6.72 12.29
C ALA A 192 -16.66 7.28 13.71
N ALA A 193 -15.60 6.90 14.43
CA ALA A 193 -15.34 7.39 15.77
C ALA A 193 -15.09 8.91 15.77
N ARG A 194 -14.29 9.40 14.82
CA ARG A 194 -13.98 10.83 14.69
C ARG A 194 -15.20 11.68 14.36
N LEU A 195 -16.05 11.23 13.44
CA LEU A 195 -17.29 11.92 13.11
C LEU A 195 -18.25 11.94 14.31
N SER A 196 -18.38 10.81 15.01
CA SER A 196 -19.22 10.72 16.21
C SER A 196 -18.72 11.64 17.33
N CYS A 197 -17.40 11.72 17.56
CA CYS A 197 -16.80 12.66 18.51
C CYS A 197 -17.05 14.13 18.12
N ALA A 198 -17.20 14.43 16.84
CA ALA A 198 -17.53 15.76 16.32
C ALA A 198 -19.06 16.03 16.27
N GLY A 199 -19.89 15.20 16.91
CA GLY A 199 -21.33 15.39 16.98
C GLY A 199 -22.08 15.00 15.70
N ARG A 200 -21.51 14.10 14.90
CA ARG A 200 -22.15 13.50 13.71
C ARG A 200 -22.35 12.01 13.95
N GLU A 201 -23.57 11.61 14.31
CA GLU A 201 -23.88 10.20 14.58
C GLU A 201 -23.42 9.34 13.39
N THR A 202 -22.45 8.46 13.62
CA THR A 202 -21.89 7.59 12.59
C THR A 202 -21.80 6.16 13.09
N ARG A 203 -22.58 5.28 12.46
CA ARG A 203 -22.59 3.84 12.72
C ARG A 203 -21.55 3.16 11.83
N GLU A 204 -21.07 2.00 12.24
CA GLU A 204 -20.16 1.17 11.43
C GLU A 204 -20.86 -0.10 10.96
N ALA A 205 -20.57 -0.51 9.72
CA ALA A 205 -20.90 -1.82 9.19
C ALA A 205 -19.63 -2.49 8.69
N VAL A 206 -19.19 -3.53 9.39
CA VAL A 206 -18.12 -4.42 8.93
C VAL A 206 -18.73 -5.43 7.97
N LEU A 207 -18.43 -5.32 6.68
CA LEU A 207 -19.04 -6.15 5.62
C LEU A 207 -18.05 -7.08 4.91
N TYR A 208 -16.77 -6.98 5.22
CA TYR A 208 -15.77 -7.89 4.68
C TYR A 208 -14.59 -8.05 5.63
N CYS A 209 -13.91 -9.19 5.54
CA CYS A 209 -12.65 -9.43 6.19
C CYS A 209 -11.56 -9.75 5.15
N GLN A 210 -10.30 -9.66 5.58
CA GLN A 210 -9.14 -10.00 4.78
C GLN A 210 -8.53 -11.28 5.32
N VAL A 211 -8.74 -12.38 4.61
CA VAL A 211 -8.26 -13.71 5.04
C VAL A 211 -6.90 -13.98 4.40
N PRO A 212 -5.83 -14.20 5.19
CA PRO A 212 -4.51 -14.55 4.66
C PRO A 212 -4.55 -15.80 3.78
N MET A 213 -3.65 -15.84 2.80
CA MET A 213 -3.43 -16.98 1.92
C MET A 213 -1.97 -17.42 1.99
N ALA A 214 -1.74 -18.72 1.85
CA ALA A 214 -0.39 -19.24 1.75
C ALA A 214 0.28 -18.72 0.46
N PRO A 215 1.57 -18.34 0.49
CA PRO A 215 2.28 -17.92 -0.70
C PRO A 215 2.44 -19.09 -1.68
N SER A 216 2.41 -18.79 -2.99
CA SER A 216 2.63 -19.79 -4.02
C SER A 216 4.06 -20.35 -3.98
N ALA A 217 4.25 -21.58 -4.48
CA ALA A 217 5.57 -22.19 -4.59
C ALA A 217 6.53 -21.34 -5.45
N GLU A 218 6.01 -20.72 -6.52
CA GLU A 218 6.77 -19.81 -7.37
C GLU A 218 7.24 -18.56 -6.61
N LEU A 219 6.37 -17.97 -5.78
CA LEU A 219 6.74 -16.84 -4.93
C LEU A 219 7.86 -17.24 -3.95
N ARG A 220 7.73 -18.38 -3.28
CA ARG A 220 8.78 -18.88 -2.38
C ARG A 220 10.11 -19.07 -3.12
N GLY A 221 10.08 -19.72 -4.29
CA GLY A 221 11.27 -19.94 -5.11
C GLY A 221 11.96 -18.64 -5.54
N LEU A 222 11.20 -17.61 -5.91
CA LEU A 222 11.76 -16.29 -6.22
C LEU A 222 12.42 -15.65 -5.00
N LEU A 223 11.77 -15.71 -3.83
CA LEU A 223 12.31 -15.11 -2.60
C LEU A 223 13.53 -15.85 -2.05
N GLU A 224 13.63 -17.16 -2.29
CA GLU A 224 14.81 -17.97 -1.96
C GLU A 224 16.00 -17.73 -2.92
N GLY A 225 15.71 -17.21 -4.11
CA GLY A 225 16.70 -16.86 -5.13
C GLY A 225 17.55 -15.65 -4.78
N ARG A 226 18.42 -15.25 -5.71
CA ARG A 226 19.31 -14.08 -5.59
C ARG A 226 18.98 -12.95 -6.57
N SER A 227 18.07 -13.19 -7.51
CA SER A 227 17.64 -12.17 -8.47
C SER A 227 16.78 -11.13 -7.78
N PRO A 228 17.02 -9.82 -8.03
CA PRO A 228 16.19 -8.75 -7.49
C PRO A 228 14.72 -8.85 -7.92
N VAL A 229 13.83 -8.47 -7.02
CA VAL A 229 12.37 -8.44 -7.25
C VAL A 229 11.80 -7.07 -6.90
N VAL A 230 10.77 -6.66 -7.65
CA VAL A 230 10.04 -5.41 -7.42
C VAL A 230 8.66 -5.72 -6.88
N ILE A 231 8.27 -5.08 -5.78
CA ILE A 231 7.02 -5.40 -5.08
C ILE A 231 6.22 -4.13 -4.75
N PRO A 232 5.09 -3.90 -5.43
CA PRO A 232 4.12 -2.87 -5.04
C PRO A 232 3.24 -3.31 -3.86
N PHE A 233 3.38 -2.61 -2.73
CA PHE A 233 2.60 -2.77 -1.51
C PHE A 233 1.45 -1.77 -1.43
N PHE A 234 0.22 -2.27 -1.57
CA PHE A 234 -1.01 -1.46 -1.56
C PHE A 234 -1.60 -1.23 -0.16
N SER A 235 -0.99 -1.78 0.90
CA SER A 235 -1.40 -1.55 2.28
C SER A 235 -0.34 -2.03 3.28
N PRO A 236 -0.36 -1.53 4.53
CA PRO A 236 0.45 -2.08 5.62
C PRO A 236 0.20 -3.58 5.83
N ARG A 237 -1.03 -4.05 5.61
CA ARG A 237 -1.39 -5.47 5.75
C ARG A 237 -0.69 -6.34 4.69
N SER A 238 -0.60 -5.86 3.45
CA SER A 238 0.15 -6.55 2.38
C SER A 238 1.63 -6.67 2.71
N VAL A 239 2.19 -5.65 3.36
CA VAL A 239 3.58 -5.66 3.83
C VAL A 239 3.78 -6.73 4.89
N GLN A 240 2.96 -6.71 5.95
CA GLN A 240 3.02 -7.69 7.05
C GLN A 240 2.99 -9.13 6.53
N LEU A 241 2.00 -9.46 5.70
CA LEU A 241 1.83 -10.81 5.17
C LEU A 241 3.00 -11.24 4.27
N PHE A 242 3.56 -10.32 3.48
CA PHE A 242 4.73 -10.62 2.66
C PHE A 242 5.97 -10.92 3.51
N PHE A 243 6.21 -10.11 4.54
CA PHE A 243 7.34 -10.30 5.45
C PHE A 243 7.08 -11.33 6.55
N GLU A 244 6.01 -12.10 6.49
CA GLU A 244 5.88 -13.38 7.22
C GLU A 244 6.50 -14.55 6.43
N ILE A 245 6.67 -14.40 5.11
CA ILE A 245 7.26 -15.43 4.25
C ILE A 245 8.75 -15.57 4.57
N ARG A 246 9.22 -16.80 4.79
CA ARG A 246 10.64 -17.08 5.03
C ARG A 246 11.11 -18.30 4.22
N PRO A 247 12.40 -18.33 3.82
CA PRO A 247 13.38 -17.24 3.94
C PRO A 247 13.22 -16.19 2.82
N ILE A 248 13.74 -14.96 3.03
CA ILE A 248 13.83 -13.91 2.00
C ILE A 248 15.32 -13.64 1.76
N ARG A 249 15.84 -14.12 0.63
CA ARG A 249 17.23 -13.97 0.18
C ARG A 249 17.36 -13.04 -1.03
N ALA A 250 16.31 -12.97 -1.85
CA ALA A 250 16.26 -12.07 -2.98
C ALA A 250 16.37 -10.61 -2.54
N PRO A 251 17.12 -9.75 -3.27
CA PRO A 251 17.09 -8.31 -3.06
C PRO A 251 15.70 -7.76 -3.38
N VAL A 252 15.01 -7.18 -2.39
CA VAL A 252 13.66 -6.62 -2.58
C VAL A 252 13.72 -5.11 -2.80
N VAL A 253 13.08 -4.63 -3.86
CA VAL A 253 12.75 -3.22 -4.06
C VAL A 253 11.25 -3.05 -3.85
N GLY A 254 10.88 -2.33 -2.79
CA GLY A 254 9.49 -2.08 -2.42
C GLY A 254 8.97 -0.75 -2.96
N ILE A 255 7.75 -0.73 -3.47
CA ILE A 255 6.99 0.50 -3.70
C ILE A 255 5.82 0.48 -2.73
N ALA A 256 5.68 1.49 -1.88
CA ALA A 256 4.58 1.63 -0.93
C ALA A 256 3.56 2.66 -1.44
N ILE A 257 2.27 2.34 -1.35
CA ILE A 257 1.19 3.26 -1.75
C ILE A 257 1.10 4.52 -0.89
N SER A 258 1.68 4.50 0.32
CA SER A 258 1.64 5.61 1.26
C SER A 258 2.76 5.52 2.29
N PRO A 259 3.05 6.61 3.02
CA PRO A 259 4.02 6.60 4.12
C PRO A 259 3.69 5.56 5.20
N ARG A 260 2.40 5.32 5.46
CA ARG A 260 1.96 4.30 6.43
C ARG A 260 2.30 2.88 5.97
N ALA A 261 2.18 2.58 4.67
CA ALA A 261 2.60 1.28 4.15
C ALA A 261 4.13 1.16 4.15
N ALA A 262 4.86 2.23 3.83
CA ALA A 262 6.32 2.25 3.88
C ALA A 262 6.86 1.98 5.28
N ALA A 263 6.27 2.61 6.31
CA ALA A 263 6.67 2.42 7.71
C ALA A 263 6.46 0.99 8.24
N ALA A 264 5.64 0.17 7.56
CA ALA A 264 5.45 -1.24 7.92
C ALA A 264 6.55 -2.15 7.32
N ILE A 265 7.39 -1.64 6.41
CA ILE A 265 8.41 -2.42 5.73
C ILE A 265 9.64 -2.55 6.65
N PRO A 266 10.08 -3.78 7.00
CA PRO A 266 11.33 -3.99 7.72
C PRO A 266 12.52 -3.63 6.82
N GLU A 267 13.25 -2.56 7.17
CA GLU A 267 14.35 -2.01 6.38
C GLU A 267 15.47 -3.03 6.12
N GLU A 268 15.67 -3.98 7.03
CA GLU A 268 16.69 -5.04 6.92
C GLU A 268 16.45 -6.02 5.77
N HIS A 269 15.20 -6.13 5.30
CA HIS A 269 14.80 -7.08 4.26
C HIS A 269 14.62 -6.44 2.88
N VAL A 270 14.79 -5.13 2.76
CA VAL A 270 14.67 -4.39 1.50
C VAL A 270 15.96 -3.65 1.17
N ARG A 271 16.15 -3.35 -0.11
CA ARG A 271 17.29 -2.54 -0.60
C ARG A 271 16.89 -1.11 -0.89
N LEU A 272 15.63 -0.90 -1.26
CA LEU A 272 15.08 0.39 -1.56
C LEU A 272 13.58 0.37 -1.27
N ILE A 273 13.09 1.46 -0.68
CA ILE A 273 11.66 1.74 -0.52
C ILE A 273 11.37 3.02 -1.29
N MET A 274 10.41 2.94 -2.21
CA MET A 274 9.82 4.09 -2.88
C MET A 274 8.41 4.31 -2.33
N VAL A 275 7.98 5.56 -2.21
CA VAL A 275 6.60 5.91 -1.84
C VAL A 275 5.94 6.55 -3.05
N ALA A 276 4.78 6.04 -3.46
CA ALA A 276 4.00 6.62 -4.54
C ALA A 276 3.55 8.04 -4.16
N GLU A 277 3.53 8.94 -5.15
CA GLU A 277 3.16 10.36 -4.95
C GLU A 277 1.71 10.51 -4.45
N ARG A 278 0.83 9.59 -4.84
CA ARG A 278 -0.58 9.55 -4.44
C ARG A 278 -1.00 8.13 -4.07
N PRO A 279 -2.00 7.96 -3.19
CA PRO A 279 -2.45 6.64 -2.74
C PRO A 279 -3.38 5.96 -3.75
N ASP A 280 -2.98 5.89 -5.02
CA ASP A 280 -3.76 5.31 -6.11
C ASP A 280 -2.93 4.35 -6.98
N ALA A 281 -3.61 3.55 -7.81
CA ALA A 281 -2.95 2.55 -8.64
C ALA A 281 -2.11 3.17 -9.77
N GLU A 282 -2.47 4.38 -10.24
CA GLU A 282 -1.78 5.07 -11.32
C GLU A 282 -0.40 5.57 -10.87
N ALA A 283 -0.31 6.17 -9.68
CA ALA A 283 0.94 6.59 -9.07
C ALA A 283 1.84 5.39 -8.72
N MET A 284 1.26 4.27 -8.30
CA MET A 284 2.00 3.01 -8.13
C MET A 284 2.59 2.51 -9.44
N LEU A 285 1.79 2.54 -10.52
CA LEU A 285 2.23 2.16 -11.87
C LEU A 285 3.36 3.07 -12.38
N ALA A 286 3.22 4.38 -12.21
CA ALA A 286 4.20 5.38 -12.59
C ALA A 286 5.54 5.22 -11.85
N SER A 287 5.54 4.61 -10.66
CA SER A 287 6.75 4.36 -9.86
C SER A 287 7.53 3.11 -10.32
N LEU A 288 6.91 2.21 -11.09
CA LEU A 288 7.54 0.93 -11.48
C LEU A 288 8.81 1.09 -12.32
N PRO A 289 8.89 1.96 -13.33
CA PRO A 289 10.12 2.11 -14.13
C PRO A 289 11.34 2.45 -13.27
N GLY A 290 11.19 3.34 -12.28
CA GLY A 290 12.26 3.69 -11.35
C GLY A 290 12.67 2.53 -10.45
N ALA A 291 11.68 1.79 -9.92
CA ALA A 291 11.95 0.60 -9.11
C ALA A 291 12.65 -0.52 -9.89
N ILE A 292 12.26 -0.73 -11.15
CA ILE A 292 12.89 -1.70 -12.06
C ILE A 292 14.33 -1.29 -12.37
N ALA A 293 14.58 -0.01 -12.63
CA ALA A 293 15.93 0.50 -12.86
C ALA A 293 16.83 0.30 -11.62
N ALA A 294 16.31 0.59 -10.42
CA ALA A 294 17.02 0.34 -9.17
C ALA A 294 17.30 -1.16 -8.96
N ALA A 295 16.32 -2.03 -9.24
CA ALA A 295 16.50 -3.47 -9.14
C ALA A 295 17.58 -4.00 -10.10
N LYS A 296 17.65 -3.50 -11.34
CA LYS A 296 18.72 -3.85 -12.30
C LYS A 296 20.12 -3.46 -11.82
N GLN A 297 20.24 -2.34 -11.10
CA GLN A 297 21.54 -1.91 -10.54
C GLN A 297 22.04 -2.87 -9.44
N LEU A 298 21.14 -3.55 -8.74
CA LEU A 298 21.49 -4.54 -7.72
C LEU A 298 22.07 -5.84 -8.33
N GLU A 299 21.74 -6.16 -9.58
CA GLU A 299 22.33 -7.29 -10.30
C GLU A 299 23.81 -7.01 -10.66
N GLY A 300 24.09 -5.82 -11.18
CA GLY A 300 25.44 -5.44 -11.62
C GLY A 300 26.45 -5.29 -10.48
N GLY A 301 26.01 -5.00 -9.25
CA GLY A 301 26.86 -4.82 -8.08
C GLY A 301 27.39 -6.11 -7.45
N ASN A 302 26.79 -7.27 -7.73
CA ASN A 302 27.18 -8.56 -7.15
C ASN A 302 28.25 -9.30 -7.97
N GLY A 303 28.66 -8.78 -9.13
CA GLY A 303 29.67 -9.40 -10.01
C GLY A 303 31.12 -8.93 -9.77
N ALA A 304 31.35 -8.03 -8.82
CA ALA A 304 32.68 -7.45 -8.56
C ALA A 304 33.10 -7.67 -7.10
N LYS A 305 33.40 -8.92 -6.73
CA LYS A 305 34.26 -9.25 -5.59
C LYS A 305 35.01 -10.54 -5.86
#